data_AF-A0A1H1EMB4-F1
#
_entry.id   AF-A0A1H1EMB4-F1
#
_cell.length_a   1.000
_cell.length_b   1.000
_cell.length_c   1.000
_cell.angle_alpha   90.00
_cell.angle_beta   90.00
_cell.angle_gamma   90.00
#
_symmetry.space_group_name_H-M   'P 1'
#
loop_
_entity.id
_entity.type
_entity.pdbx_description
1 polymer ?
#
loop_
_entity_poly.entity_id
_entity_poly.type
_entity_poly.pdbx_seq_one_letter_code
_entity_poly.pdbx_strand_id
1 'polypeptide(L)'
;MPPSNPLIDPETGDIDLHRLYYEARPIAELTVVFVGVALLPFAAAFLFGPSWVGAPFAVLGQFVLAVGAGVVLLYVISRAIQLAAESGGDGVDERRSSAHQTESRDVAEQGSASSQDSPDDADE
;
A
#
# COMPACT_ATOMS: atom_id res chain seq x y z
N MET A 1 -15.07 -1.53 12.44
CA MET A 1 -14.20 -2.42 13.28
C MET A 1 -12.84 -1.72 13.47
N PRO A 2 -12.00 -2.05 14.47
CA PRO A 2 -10.70 -1.38 14.62
C PRO A 2 -9.82 -1.69 13.41
N PRO A 3 -9.05 -0.73 12.87
CA PRO A 3 -8.17 -0.97 11.74
C PRO A 3 -7.13 -2.02 12.13
N SER A 4 -7.22 -3.20 11.55
CA SER A 4 -6.27 -4.29 11.77
C SER A 4 -4.94 -3.90 11.16
N ASN A 5 -3.95 -3.63 12.01
CA ASN A 5 -2.59 -3.32 11.56
C ASN A 5 -2.04 -4.53 10.78
N PRO A 6 -1.73 -4.41 9.47
CA PRO A 6 -1.58 -5.55 8.57
C PRO A 6 -0.36 -6.44 8.87
N LEU A 7 0.55 -6.00 9.72
CA LEU A 7 1.78 -6.71 10.08
C LEU A 7 1.78 -7.24 11.53
N ILE A 8 0.77 -6.87 12.32
CA ILE A 8 0.67 -7.27 13.73
C ILE A 8 -0.50 -8.24 13.87
N ASP A 9 -0.22 -9.39 14.47
CA ASP A 9 -1.25 -10.34 14.87
C ASP A 9 -2.17 -9.68 15.92
N PRO A 10 -3.48 -9.52 15.65
CA PRO A 10 -4.40 -8.87 16.58
C PRO A 10 -4.62 -9.67 17.88
N GLU A 11 -4.32 -10.96 17.91
CA GLU A 11 -4.48 -11.82 19.10
C GLU A 11 -3.28 -11.72 20.04
N THR A 12 -2.07 -11.58 19.50
CA THR A 12 -0.81 -11.62 20.27
C THR A 12 -0.08 -10.28 20.36
N GLY A 13 -0.39 -9.34 19.46
CA GLY A 13 0.32 -8.06 19.34
C GLY A 13 1.73 -8.18 18.77
N ASP A 14 2.11 -9.36 18.28
CA ASP A 14 3.44 -9.65 17.73
C ASP A 14 3.45 -9.57 16.19
N ILE A 15 4.64 -9.55 15.59
CA ILE A 15 4.81 -9.48 14.13
C ILE A 15 4.45 -10.83 13.51
N ASP A 16 3.48 -10.84 12.58
CA ASP A 16 3.15 -12.04 11.80
C ASP A 16 4.22 -12.28 10.71
N LEU A 17 5.23 -13.08 11.07
CA LEU A 17 6.33 -13.46 10.17
C LEU A 17 5.85 -14.27 8.96
N HIS A 18 4.75 -15.01 9.08
CA HIS A 18 4.19 -15.79 7.96
C HIS A 18 3.64 -14.83 6.91
N ARG A 19 2.87 -13.83 7.34
CA ARG A 19 2.32 -12.79 6.45
C ARG A 19 3.42 -11.94 5.84
N LEU A 20 4.40 -11.53 6.64
CA LEU A 20 5.60 -10.82 6.15
C LEU A 20 6.32 -11.60 5.05
N TYR A 21 6.46 -12.92 5.19
CA TYR A 21 7.10 -13.76 4.19
C TYR A 21 6.31 -13.82 2.87
N TYR A 22 4.99 -14.00 2.93
CA TYR A 22 4.14 -13.97 1.74
C TYR A 22 4.20 -12.62 1.02
N GLU A 23 4.32 -11.52 1.77
CA GLU A 23 4.42 -10.17 1.23
C GLU A 23 5.81 -9.80 0.73
N ALA A 24 6.87 -10.43 1.25
CA ALA A 24 8.24 -10.24 0.79
C ALA A 24 8.54 -11.01 -0.51
N ARG A 25 7.71 -11.97 -0.89
CA ARG A 25 7.89 -12.79 -2.11
C ARG A 25 8.09 -11.97 -3.40
N PRO A 26 7.30 -10.92 -3.70
CA PRO A 26 7.50 -10.08 -4.89
C PRO A 26 8.84 -9.32 -4.86
N ILE A 27 9.30 -8.90 -3.67
CA ILE A 27 10.60 -8.26 -3.48
C ILE A 27 11.73 -9.23 -3.81
N ALA A 28 11.62 -10.46 -3.30
CA ALA A 28 12.59 -11.51 -3.54
C ALA A 28 12.68 -11.85 -5.03
N GLU A 29 11.55 -11.97 -5.72
CA GLU A 29 11.49 -12.25 -7.15
C GLU A 29 12.18 -11.14 -7.97
N LEU A 30 11.87 -9.88 -7.68
CA LEU A 30 12.50 -8.73 -8.34
C LEU A 30 14.02 -8.69 -8.08
N THR A 31 14.44 -8.97 -6.85
CA THR A 31 15.86 -9.00 -6.47
C THR A 31 16.62 -10.10 -7.22
N VAL A 32 16.04 -11.30 -7.32
CA VAL A 32 16.63 -12.44 -8.04
C VAL A 32 16.89 -12.10 -9.50
N VAL A 33 16.01 -11.34 -10.15
CA VAL A 33 16.21 -10.90 -11.54
C VAL A 33 17.46 -10.04 -11.67
N PHE A 34 17.62 -8.99 -10.86
CA PHE A 34 18.78 -8.10 -10.95
C PHE A 34 20.09 -8.80 -10.59
N VAL A 35 20.08 -9.64 -9.55
CA VAL A 35 21.24 -10.48 -9.19
C VAL A 35 21.59 -11.41 -10.35
N GLY A 36 20.60 -12.10 -10.92
CA GLY A 36 20.78 -13.00 -12.06
C GLY A 36 21.39 -12.29 -13.28
N VAL A 37 20.90 -11.10 -13.61
CA VAL A 37 21.44 -10.30 -14.72
C VAL A 37 22.86 -9.82 -14.42
N ALA A 38 23.15 -9.38 -13.19
CA ALA A 38 24.48 -8.93 -12.78
C ALA A 38 25.53 -10.06 -12.74
N LEU A 39 25.10 -11.32 -12.55
CA LEU A 39 26.02 -12.46 -12.56
C LEU A 39 26.71 -12.64 -13.92
N LEU A 40 26.09 -12.26 -15.04
CA LEU A 40 26.69 -12.37 -16.37
C LEU A 40 27.98 -11.52 -16.49
N PRO A 41 27.94 -10.19 -16.28
CA PRO A 41 29.13 -9.37 -16.34
C PRO A 41 30.14 -9.76 -15.23
N PHE A 42 29.71 -10.15 -14.03
CA PHE A 42 30.65 -10.63 -13.01
C PHE A 42 31.34 -11.95 -13.40
N ALA A 43 30.64 -12.88 -14.04
CA ALA A 43 31.24 -14.12 -14.53
C ALA A 43 32.28 -13.84 -15.64
N ALA A 44 31.98 -12.89 -16.54
CA ALA A 44 32.95 -12.43 -17.53
C ALA A 44 34.17 -11.79 -16.86
N ALA A 45 33.97 -10.89 -15.90
CA ALA A 45 35.05 -10.27 -15.13
C ALA A 45 35.93 -11.31 -14.43
N PHE A 46 35.31 -12.33 -13.84
CA PHE A 46 36.00 -13.44 -13.17
C PHE A 46 36.87 -14.23 -14.15
N LEU A 47 36.36 -14.54 -15.35
CA LEU A 47 37.10 -15.28 -16.37
C LEU A 47 38.33 -14.51 -16.89
N PHE A 48 38.23 -13.19 -17.01
CA PHE A 48 39.34 -12.33 -17.46
C PHE A 48 40.28 -11.87 -16.33
N GLY A 49 39.93 -12.16 -15.07
CA GLY A 49 40.72 -11.79 -13.89
C GLY A 49 40.89 -10.27 -13.71
N PRO A 50 41.79 -9.83 -12.81
CA PRO A 50 42.11 -8.43 -12.58
C PRO A 50 42.97 -7.87 -13.73
N SER A 51 42.34 -7.72 -14.89
CA SER A 51 42.94 -7.20 -16.12
C SER A 51 42.19 -5.96 -16.60
N TRP A 52 42.81 -5.21 -17.51
CA TRP A 52 42.17 -4.07 -18.16
C TRP A 52 40.90 -4.45 -18.95
N VAL A 53 40.79 -5.73 -19.35
CA VAL A 53 39.60 -6.31 -20.00
C VAL A 53 38.55 -6.72 -18.97
N GLY A 54 38.93 -7.30 -17.83
CA GLY A 54 37.99 -7.72 -16.78
C GLY A 54 37.38 -6.55 -16.00
N ALA A 55 38.13 -5.46 -15.80
CA ALA A 55 37.69 -4.27 -15.09
C ALA A 55 36.35 -3.67 -15.58
N PRO A 56 36.13 -3.40 -16.89
CA PRO A 56 34.85 -2.86 -17.35
C PRO A 56 33.67 -3.80 -17.10
N PHE A 57 33.87 -5.12 -17.16
CA PHE A 57 32.81 -6.07 -16.82
C PHE A 57 32.44 -6.03 -15.33
N ALA A 58 33.43 -5.89 -14.44
CA ALA A 58 33.14 -5.73 -13.01
C ALA A 58 32.37 -4.43 -12.73
N VAL A 59 32.77 -3.32 -13.37
CA VAL A 59 32.05 -2.03 -13.27
C VAL A 59 30.63 -2.15 -13.80
N LEU A 60 30.44 -2.84 -14.93
CA LEU A 60 29.11 -3.08 -15.50
C LEU A 60 28.23 -3.92 -14.55
N GLY A 61 28.79 -4.98 -13.94
CA GLY A 61 28.08 -5.78 -12.94
C GLY A 61 27.68 -4.96 -11.71
N GLN A 62 28.58 -4.12 -11.21
CA GLN A 62 28.26 -3.20 -10.11
C GLN A 62 27.19 -2.18 -10.49
N PHE A 63 27.23 -1.66 -11.72
CA PHE A 63 26.21 -0.73 -12.22
C PHE A 63 24.83 -1.38 -12.24
N VAL A 64 24.72 -2.62 -12.74
CA VAL A 64 23.45 -3.38 -12.74
C VAL A 64 22.95 -3.60 -11.30
N LEU A 65 23.84 -3.99 -10.38
CA LEU A 65 23.45 -4.16 -8.98
C LEU A 65 23.00 -2.85 -8.32
N ALA A 66 23.68 -1.73 -8.60
CA ALA A 66 23.33 -0.43 -8.06
C ALA A 66 21.95 0.04 -8.55
N VAL A 67 21.69 -0.07 -9.86
CA VAL A 67 20.39 0.26 -10.45
C VAL A 67 19.31 -0.67 -9.91
N GLY A 68 19.58 -1.98 -9.88
CA GLY A 68 18.66 -2.98 -9.34
C GLY A 68 18.29 -2.73 -7.89
N ALA A 69 19.27 -2.42 -7.04
CA ALA A 69 19.05 -2.07 -5.64
C ALA A 69 18.17 -0.81 -5.51
N GLY A 70 18.39 0.21 -6.34
CA GLY A 70 17.55 1.41 -6.37
C GLY A 70 16.10 1.11 -6.75
N VAL A 71 15.89 0.27 -7.77
CA VAL A 71 14.55 -0.15 -8.21
C VAL A 71 13.84 -0.97 -7.14
N VAL A 72 14.53 -1.94 -6.54
CA VAL A 72 13.99 -2.75 -5.44
C VAL A 72 13.58 -1.86 -4.26
N LEU A 73 14.42 -0.88 -3.89
CA LEU A 73 14.11 0.05 -2.81
C LEU A 73 12.88 0.91 -3.10
N LEU A 74 12.77 1.46 -4.31
CA LEU A 74 11.59 2.22 -4.74
C LEU A 74 10.30 1.37 -4.66
N TYR A 75 10.40 0.10 -5.04
CA TYR A 75 9.26 -0.81 -4.95
C TYR A 75 8.89 -1.13 -3.48
N VAL A 76 9.88 -1.37 -2.61
CA VAL A 76 9.65 -1.56 -1.16
C VAL A 76 8.94 -0.36 -0.55
N ILE A 77 9.40 0.86 -0.84
CA ILE A 77 8.78 2.10 -0.34
C ILE A 77 7.33 2.22 -0.83
N SER A 78 7.10 1.95 -2.12
CA SER A 78 5.75 1.98 -2.70
C SER A 78 4.83 0.97 -2.03
N ARG A 79 5.33 -0.24 -1.74
CA ARG A 79 4.58 -1.29 -1.05
C ARG A 79 4.25 -0.90 0.39
N ALA A 80 5.21 -0.31 1.11
CA ALA A 80 5.00 0.16 2.48
C ALA A 80 3.91 1.25 2.56
N ILE A 81 3.88 2.18 1.59
CA ILE A 81 2.86 3.23 1.52
C ILE A 81 1.47 2.63 1.26
N GLN A 82 1.36 1.65 0.36
CA GLN A 82 0.09 0.96 0.08
C GLN A 82 -0.47 0.26 1.33
N LEU A 83 0.37 -0.50 2.03
CA LEU A 83 0.02 -1.17 3.28
C LEU A 83 -0.44 -0.17 4.36
N ALA A 84 0.25 0.97 4.48
CA ALA A 84 -0.13 2.01 5.43
C ALA A 84 -1.46 2.70 5.06
N ALA A 85 -1.72 2.91 3.76
CA ALA A 85 -2.96 3.51 3.28
C ALA A 85 -4.18 2.59 3.47
N GLU A 86 -4.03 1.30 3.21
CA GLU A 86 -5.06 0.27 3.46
C GLU A 86 -5.43 0.19 4.94
N SER A 87 -4.46 0.40 5.84
CA SER A 87 -4.69 0.43 7.29
C SER A 87 -5.47 1.68 7.76
N GLY A 88 -5.39 2.79 7.03
CA GLY A 88 -6.01 4.07 7.38
C GLY A 88 -7.37 4.32 6.72
N GLY A 89 -7.69 3.60 5.64
CA GLY A 89 -8.91 3.80 4.83
C GLY A 89 -10.19 3.30 5.48
N ASP A 90 -10.09 2.31 6.38
CA ASP A 90 -11.26 1.61 6.96
C ASP A 90 -12.14 2.49 7.87
N GLY A 91 -11.68 3.68 8.25
CA GLY A 91 -12.44 4.64 9.07
C GLY A 91 -13.16 5.75 8.30
N VAL A 92 -12.91 5.92 7.00
CA VAL A 92 -13.42 7.06 6.22
C VAL A 92 -14.79 6.76 5.61
N ASP A 93 -15.02 5.53 5.18
CA ASP A 93 -16.29 5.11 4.58
C ASP A 93 -17.43 5.07 5.62
N GLU A 94 -17.12 4.70 6.86
CA GLU A 94 -18.10 4.60 7.96
C GLU A 94 -18.62 5.99 8.41
N ARG A 95 -17.76 7.02 8.38
CA ARG A 95 -18.15 8.42 8.67
C ARG A 95 -19.03 9.03 7.58
N ARG A 96 -18.80 8.65 6.32
CA ARG A 96 -19.59 9.16 5.18
C ARG A 96 -20.98 8.54 5.14
N SER A 97 -21.10 7.26 5.51
CA SER A 97 -22.39 6.58 5.61
C SER A 97 -23.24 7.07 6.79
N SER A 98 -22.61 7.45 7.91
CA SER A 98 -23.32 8.04 9.06
C SER A 98 -23.74 9.49 8.83
N ALA A 99 -22.95 10.29 8.10
CA ALA A 99 -23.34 11.65 7.70
C ALA A 99 -24.59 11.66 6.80
N HIS A 100 -24.67 10.77 5.82
CA HIS A 100 -25.85 10.67 4.94
C HIS A 100 -27.11 10.14 5.66
N GLN A 101 -26.95 9.31 6.68
CA GLN A 101 -28.08 8.79 7.44
C GLN A 101 -28.68 9.83 8.41
N THR A 102 -27.85 10.70 8.99
CA THR A 102 -28.31 11.82 9.82
C THR A 102 -29.04 12.87 8.97
N GLU A 103 -28.49 13.21 7.81
CA GLU A 103 -29.13 14.19 6.90
C GLU A 103 -30.50 13.69 6.40
N SER A 104 -30.65 12.39 6.13
CA SER A 104 -31.93 11.79 5.76
C SER A 104 -32.97 11.79 6.90
N ARG A 105 -32.51 11.73 8.15
CA ARG A 105 -33.36 11.80 9.34
C ARG A 105 -33.90 13.21 9.57
N ASP A 106 -33.04 14.21 9.45
CA ASP A 106 -33.41 15.60 9.66
C ASP A 106 -34.41 16.10 8.60
N VAL A 107 -34.32 15.60 7.36
CA VAL A 107 -35.27 15.90 6.28
C VAL A 107 -36.64 15.22 6.51
N ALA A 108 -36.65 14.01 7.07
CA ALA A 108 -37.90 13.30 7.37
C ALA A 108 -38.68 13.93 8.55
N GLU A 109 -37.99 14.48 9.55
CA GLU A 109 -38.62 15.21 10.65
C GLU A 109 -39.15 16.60 10.21
N GLN A 110 -38.42 17.33 9.36
CA GLN A 110 -38.88 18.65 8.87
C GLN A 110 -40.06 18.57 7.90
N GLY A 111 -40.19 17.49 7.13
CA GLY A 111 -41.37 17.25 6.27
C GLY A 111 -42.65 16.96 7.06
N SER A 112 -42.52 16.44 8.29
CA SER A 112 -43.67 16.13 9.16
C SER A 112 -44.11 17.33 9.99
N ALA A 113 -43.19 18.25 10.33
CA ALA A 113 -43.50 19.46 11.10
C ALA A 113 -44.18 20.57 10.27
N SER A 114 -44.05 20.55 8.94
CA SER A 114 -44.58 21.60 8.05
C SER A 114 -45.99 21.34 7.49
N SER A 115 -46.59 20.18 7.79
CA SER A 115 -47.94 19.80 7.33
C SER A 115 -49.04 20.03 8.38
N GLN A 116 -48.75 20.75 9.46
CA GLN A 116 -49.63 20.88 10.62
C GLN A 116 -49.74 22.34 11.10
N ASP A 117 -49.89 23.28 10.17
CA ASP A 117 -50.42 24.61 10.47
C ASP A 117 -51.04 25.23 9.22
N SER A 118 -52.23 24.77 8.87
CA SER A 118 -53.15 25.52 8.01
C SER A 118 -54.37 25.83 8.87
N PRO A 119 -54.52 27.07 9.36
CA PRO A 119 -55.77 27.50 9.95
C PRO A 119 -56.81 27.57 8.82
N ASP A 120 -57.82 26.74 8.98
CA ASP A 120 -59.03 26.67 8.16
C ASP A 120 -59.75 28.03 8.25
N ASP A 121 -59.69 28.80 7.18
CA ASP A 121 -60.60 29.92 6.93
C ASP A 121 -61.95 29.31 6.49
N ALA A 122 -62.98 29.39 7.34
CA ALA A 122 -64.37 29.70 6.97
C ALA A 122 -65.31 29.42 8.15
N ASP A 123 -66.01 30.44 8.63
CA ASP A 123 -67.45 30.56 8.38
C ASP A 123 -68.00 31.88 8.91
N GLU A 124 -69.03 32.33 8.19
CA GLU A 124 -69.77 33.60 8.21
C GLU A 124 -70.51 33.94 9.52
#